data_AF-A0A9P5SX50-F1
#
_entry.id   AF-A0A9P5SX50-F1
#
_cell.length_a   1.000
_cell.length_b   1.000
_cell.length_c   1.000
_cell.angle_alpha   90.00
_cell.angle_beta   90.00
_cell.angle_gamma   90.00
#
_symmetry.space_group_name_H-M   'P 1'
#
loop_
_entity.id
_entity.type
_entity.pdbx_description
1 polymer ?
#
loop_
_entity_poly.entity_id
_entity_poly.type
_entity_poly.pdbx_seq_one_letter_code
_entity_poly.pdbx_strand_id
1 'polypeptide(L)'
;MTIPVSNFNTQAHGLILGPAVAKGLTLVPHGTSTFALDATIAPSNVDLRPILTGIFQNAIGGVQTPLEAQGVGAPGVTWLDKAIKTLLLHTNLPPLPVPPIAAVSIDAMSMDFACQTCIWAPRAISTITATTNLPFAGAAPIIQLSQNVEILDKNGQVVGTLNTPYAAATTAGKTVTTVTADAPLEVASGSHDIYSAFIGDLNMADKYELGLRGSANSVLDLGVLGKIEVKGIKLDVKSSVDGLQGLKNIKLLSVVSINTVEGGDSKVTSIVRIHNPSKLTLKLGNMVLKSGLDTTESGYSGKSYMNDMVLVPGDNELASFLFMEMKAPATNAIQTALYTRDVELTLYGFDGTSSNPALAAGLKSLVTSVILPWNLISPPSAVPYENEASVKILPTTKDDGFIELTFKFNNPYYGVGMNFVDIIDPIGLFPTVMYMDTARYELLPEHFTTPVRFKAGESKTITHKFKLKLNGETGPLVEKGRAGSVQLGIDTWSPALRVDGVSDDVAADWSAYSVHNAPSITLKTGPDFELLLDYKFPPAPLVERPTVTTPVATTTEPVPTPTEIPPTSTTEPTEQPTTTSVPAPETTTEPPVTPEPETPVTTQVPV
;
A
#
# COMPACT_ATOMS: atom_id res chain seq x y z
N MET A 1 -68.13 28.37 -4.75
CA MET A 1 -68.58 27.40 -3.73
C MET A 1 -67.35 26.79 -3.08
N THR A 2 -67.30 26.66 -1.76
CA THR A 2 -66.16 26.02 -1.07
C THR A 2 -66.61 24.70 -0.46
N ILE A 3 -65.93 23.60 -0.82
CA ILE A 3 -66.14 22.27 -0.27
C ILE A 3 -65.10 22.05 0.83
N PRO A 4 -65.50 21.77 2.09
CA PRO A 4 -64.56 21.60 3.19
C PRO A 4 -63.55 20.48 2.92
N VAL A 5 -64.02 19.32 2.46
CA VAL A 5 -63.20 18.13 2.16
C VAL A 5 -63.79 17.41 0.95
N SER A 6 -62.95 17.05 -0.01
CA SER A 6 -63.28 16.15 -1.12
C SER A 6 -62.28 15.00 -1.16
N ASN A 7 -62.79 13.78 -1.24
CA ASN A 7 -61.98 12.57 -1.28
C ASN A 7 -61.84 12.08 -2.72
N PHE A 8 -60.64 11.66 -3.07
CA PHE A 8 -60.25 11.13 -4.36
C PHE A 8 -59.44 9.84 -4.17
N ASN A 9 -59.33 9.05 -5.23
CA ASN A 9 -58.33 8.00 -5.36
C ASN A 9 -57.37 8.40 -6.48
N THR A 10 -56.08 8.46 -6.16
CA THR A 10 -55.06 8.63 -7.19
C THR A 10 -54.86 7.30 -7.92
N GLN A 11 -54.78 7.35 -9.24
CA GLN A 11 -54.58 6.19 -10.09
C GLN A 11 -53.59 6.48 -11.21
N ALA A 12 -52.94 5.43 -11.68
CA ALA A 12 -52.05 5.46 -12.84
C ALA A 12 -52.38 4.26 -13.73
N HIS A 13 -52.64 4.52 -15.02
CA HIS A 13 -53.07 3.50 -15.99
C HIS A 13 -54.26 2.64 -15.48
N GLY A 14 -55.23 3.28 -14.82
CA GLY A 14 -56.42 2.60 -14.27
C GLY A 14 -56.19 1.81 -12.98
N LEU A 15 -54.97 1.79 -12.43
CA LEU A 15 -54.67 1.15 -11.14
C LEU A 15 -54.62 2.17 -10.02
N ILE A 16 -55.38 1.93 -8.95
CA ILE A 16 -55.46 2.79 -7.77
C ILE A 16 -54.15 2.69 -6.99
N LEU A 17 -53.48 3.82 -6.81
CA LEU A 17 -52.26 3.96 -6.01
C LEU A 17 -52.58 4.21 -4.53
N GLY A 18 -53.67 4.91 -4.26
CA GLY A 18 -54.12 5.18 -2.90
C GLY A 18 -55.03 6.42 -2.80
N PRO A 19 -55.43 6.78 -1.57
CA PRO A 19 -56.35 7.88 -1.36
C PRO A 19 -55.65 9.24 -1.51
N ALA A 20 -56.42 10.22 -1.97
CA ALA A 20 -56.05 11.62 -2.02
C ALA A 20 -57.15 12.51 -1.46
N VAL A 21 -56.77 13.62 -0.84
CA VAL A 21 -57.70 14.56 -0.21
C VAL A 21 -57.46 15.98 -0.71
N ALA A 22 -58.52 16.66 -1.10
CA ALA A 22 -58.52 18.11 -1.31
C ALA A 22 -59.26 18.79 -0.16
N LYS A 23 -58.61 19.72 0.53
CA LYS A 23 -59.20 20.54 1.60
C LYS A 23 -59.52 21.93 1.09
N GLY A 24 -60.68 22.47 1.47
CA GLY A 24 -61.08 23.83 1.12
C GLY A 24 -61.23 24.06 -0.39
N LEU A 25 -61.64 23.03 -1.14
CA LEU A 25 -61.80 23.09 -2.60
C LEU A 25 -62.78 24.22 -2.96
N THR A 26 -62.27 25.30 -3.54
CA THR A 26 -63.11 26.42 -3.97
C THR A 26 -63.34 26.34 -5.47
N LEU A 27 -64.57 26.02 -5.86
CA LEU A 27 -65.03 26.01 -7.24
C LEU A 27 -65.57 27.38 -7.62
N VAL A 28 -64.91 28.04 -8.56
CA VAL A 28 -65.31 29.34 -9.12
C VAL A 28 -66.26 29.11 -10.31
N PRO A 29 -67.50 29.63 -10.27
CA PRO A 29 -68.40 29.53 -11.41
C PRO A 29 -67.77 30.14 -12.66
N HIS A 30 -67.77 29.39 -13.77
CA HIS A 30 -67.19 29.82 -15.06
C HIS A 30 -65.71 30.26 -14.98
N GLY A 31 -64.97 29.83 -13.96
CA GLY A 31 -63.58 30.20 -13.74
C GLY A 31 -62.68 29.00 -13.47
N THR A 32 -61.38 29.28 -13.42
CA THR A 32 -60.36 28.28 -13.05
C THR A 32 -60.22 28.22 -11.54
N SER A 33 -60.15 27.01 -11.00
CA SER A 33 -59.96 26.74 -9.58
C SER A 33 -58.64 25.99 -9.37
N THR A 34 -57.83 26.43 -8.41
CA THR A 34 -56.55 25.79 -8.07
C THR A 34 -56.63 25.28 -6.64
N PHE A 35 -56.24 24.03 -6.43
CA PHE A 35 -56.24 23.37 -5.12
C PHE A 35 -55.15 22.31 -5.07
N ALA A 36 -54.69 21.99 -3.86
CA ALA A 36 -53.75 20.90 -3.64
C ALA A 36 -54.49 19.57 -3.44
N LEU A 37 -53.91 18.49 -3.96
CA LEU A 37 -54.30 17.12 -3.67
C LEU A 37 -53.20 16.49 -2.81
N ASP A 38 -53.52 16.20 -1.55
CA ASP A 38 -52.63 15.45 -0.66
C ASP A 38 -52.88 13.96 -0.88
N ALA A 39 -51.99 13.32 -1.67
CA ALA A 39 -52.08 11.91 -2.03
C ALA A 39 -51.12 11.04 -1.22
N THR A 40 -51.55 9.82 -0.89
CA THR A 40 -50.71 8.79 -0.27
C THR A 40 -50.77 7.50 -1.08
N ILE A 41 -49.64 6.82 -1.22
CA ILE A 41 -49.62 5.47 -1.79
C ILE A 41 -49.97 4.50 -0.67
N ALA A 42 -50.93 3.62 -0.92
CA ALA A 42 -51.41 2.63 0.05
C ALA A 42 -51.17 1.20 -0.47
N PRO A 43 -51.02 0.22 0.42
CA PRO A 43 -50.98 -1.19 0.04
C PRO A 43 -52.23 -1.58 -0.76
N SER A 44 -52.03 -2.38 -1.80
CA SER A 44 -53.09 -2.92 -2.66
C SER A 44 -52.95 -4.43 -2.77
N ASN A 45 -54.02 -5.11 -3.18
CA ASN A 45 -53.97 -6.54 -3.55
C ASN A 45 -53.32 -6.77 -4.93
N VAL A 46 -53.04 -5.69 -5.67
CA VAL A 46 -52.32 -5.70 -6.93
C VAL A 46 -50.86 -5.28 -6.69
N ASP A 47 -49.94 -5.89 -7.42
CA ASP A 47 -48.53 -5.49 -7.41
C ASP A 47 -48.35 -4.10 -8.04
N LEU A 48 -48.11 -3.10 -7.20
CA LEU A 48 -47.89 -1.71 -7.63
C LEU A 48 -46.45 -1.45 -8.08
N ARG A 49 -45.50 -2.37 -7.86
CA ARG A 49 -44.07 -2.15 -8.12
C ARG A 49 -43.78 -1.67 -9.55
N PRO A 50 -44.36 -2.24 -10.63
CA PRO A 50 -44.07 -1.76 -11.99
C PRO A 50 -44.44 -0.30 -12.20
N ILE A 51 -45.56 0.15 -11.64
CA ILE A 51 -46.01 1.55 -11.74
C ILE A 51 -45.13 2.45 -10.88
N LEU A 52 -44.84 2.03 -9.64
CA LEU A 52 -43.98 2.80 -8.74
C LEU A 52 -42.57 2.96 -9.31
N THR A 53 -42.00 1.90 -9.89
CA THR A 53 -40.74 1.99 -10.64
C THR A 53 -40.81 3.05 -11.72
N GLY A 54 -41.88 3.09 -12.54
CA GLY A 54 -42.08 4.10 -13.56
C GLY A 54 -42.17 5.52 -13.01
N ILE A 55 -42.94 5.73 -11.93
CA ILE A 55 -43.07 7.04 -11.26
C ILE A 55 -41.71 7.53 -10.75
N PHE A 56 -40.96 6.69 -10.05
CA PHE A 56 -39.65 7.04 -9.50
C PHE A 56 -38.61 7.27 -10.60
N GLN A 57 -38.62 6.43 -11.64
CA GLN A 57 -37.74 6.56 -12.80
C GLN A 57 -37.98 7.88 -13.54
N ASN A 58 -39.25 8.26 -13.74
CA ASN A 58 -39.62 9.53 -14.36
C ASN A 58 -39.21 10.72 -13.49
N ALA A 59 -39.47 10.65 -12.18
CA ALA A 59 -39.13 11.72 -11.25
C ALA A 59 -37.63 12.04 -11.25
N ILE A 60 -36.79 11.00 -11.29
CA ILE A 60 -35.32 11.13 -11.37
C ILE A 60 -34.85 11.47 -12.78
N GLY A 61 -35.54 10.98 -13.81
CA GLY A 61 -35.24 11.23 -15.22
C GLY A 61 -35.60 12.62 -15.73
N GLY A 62 -36.23 13.47 -14.91
CA GLY A 62 -36.67 14.79 -15.33
C GLY A 62 -38.00 14.77 -16.12
N VAL A 63 -38.76 13.68 -16.04
CA VAL A 63 -40.00 13.47 -16.80
C VAL A 63 -41.20 13.62 -15.87
N GLN A 64 -42.21 14.40 -16.29
CA GLN A 64 -43.48 14.49 -15.57
C GLN A 64 -44.23 13.16 -15.67
N THR A 65 -44.81 12.69 -14.57
CA THR A 65 -45.63 11.48 -14.60
C THR A 65 -47.11 11.84 -14.63
N PRO A 66 -47.86 11.48 -15.71
CA PRO A 66 -49.29 11.68 -15.74
C PRO A 66 -49.96 10.78 -14.70
N LEU A 67 -50.85 11.36 -13.92
CA LEU A 67 -51.68 10.69 -12.92
C LEU A 67 -53.13 11.13 -13.10
N GLU A 68 -54.04 10.32 -12.58
CA GLU A 68 -55.45 10.66 -12.53
C GLU A 68 -55.93 10.63 -11.07
N ALA A 69 -56.88 11.49 -10.73
CA ALA A 69 -57.56 11.46 -9.44
C ALA A 69 -59.07 11.30 -9.67
N GLN A 70 -59.57 10.12 -9.35
CA GLN A 70 -60.99 9.77 -9.44
C GLN A 70 -61.69 10.19 -8.16
N GLY A 71 -62.75 10.99 -8.25
CA GLY A 71 -63.51 11.40 -7.07
C GLY A 71 -64.23 10.21 -6.43
N VAL A 72 -64.12 10.15 -5.10
CA VAL A 72 -64.72 9.10 -4.24
C VAL A 72 -65.93 9.64 -3.50
N GLY A 73 -65.92 10.93 -3.14
CA GLY A 73 -67.06 11.58 -2.52
C GLY A 73 -66.76 12.89 -1.80
N ALA A 74 -67.83 13.56 -1.36
CA ALA A 74 -67.78 14.78 -0.56
C ALA A 74 -68.70 14.63 0.67
N PRO A 75 -68.13 14.42 1.88
CA PRO A 75 -68.94 14.21 3.08
C PRO A 75 -69.90 15.38 3.36
N GLY A 76 -71.13 15.07 3.76
CA GLY A 76 -72.09 16.03 4.30
C GLY A 76 -73.12 16.61 3.32
N VAL A 77 -72.96 16.44 2.00
CA VAL A 77 -73.90 16.97 1.00
C VAL A 77 -74.15 15.98 -0.14
N THR A 78 -75.34 15.37 -0.21
CA THR A 78 -75.66 14.25 -1.12
C THR A 78 -75.51 14.56 -2.61
N TRP A 79 -75.93 15.74 -3.06
CA TRP A 79 -75.81 16.11 -4.48
C TRP A 79 -74.35 16.36 -4.88
N LEU A 80 -73.57 16.94 -3.96
CA LEU A 80 -72.16 17.23 -4.15
C LEU A 80 -71.32 15.96 -4.15
N ASP A 81 -71.67 15.01 -3.29
CA ASP A 81 -71.09 13.67 -3.27
C ASP A 81 -71.24 12.96 -4.63
N LYS A 82 -72.45 13.01 -5.21
CA LYS A 82 -72.70 12.49 -6.57
C LYS A 82 -71.85 13.21 -7.61
N ALA A 83 -71.74 14.54 -7.53
CA ALA A 83 -70.95 15.32 -8.46
C ALA A 83 -69.45 14.98 -8.37
N ILE A 84 -68.87 14.93 -7.17
CA ILE A 84 -67.45 14.56 -6.99
C ILE A 84 -67.18 13.15 -7.51
N LYS A 85 -68.08 12.18 -7.30
CA LYS A 85 -67.93 10.81 -7.84
C LYS A 85 -67.86 10.74 -9.37
N THR A 86 -68.39 11.73 -10.09
CA THR A 86 -68.27 11.82 -11.56
C THR A 86 -66.99 12.49 -12.04
N LEU A 87 -66.21 13.08 -11.13
CA LEU A 87 -65.04 13.87 -11.48
C LEU A 87 -63.81 12.98 -11.65
N LEU A 88 -63.20 13.05 -12.83
CA LEU A 88 -61.87 12.52 -13.13
C LEU A 88 -60.94 13.69 -13.40
N LEU A 89 -59.94 13.86 -12.55
CA LEU A 89 -58.94 14.92 -12.69
C LEU A 89 -57.68 14.36 -13.32
N HIS A 90 -57.24 14.93 -14.43
CA HIS A 90 -55.91 14.67 -14.98
C HIS A 90 -54.91 15.61 -14.31
N THR A 91 -53.85 15.05 -13.72
CA THR A 91 -52.80 15.81 -13.05
C THR A 91 -51.43 15.26 -13.46
N ASN A 92 -50.39 16.04 -13.24
CA ASN A 92 -49.01 15.62 -13.50
C ASN A 92 -48.22 15.71 -12.21
N LEU A 93 -47.54 14.63 -11.84
CA LEU A 93 -46.51 14.67 -10.82
C LEU A 93 -45.25 15.31 -11.44
N PRO A 94 -44.80 16.47 -10.96
CA PRO A 94 -43.61 17.12 -11.50
C PRO A 94 -42.36 16.28 -11.23
N PRO A 95 -41.32 16.36 -12.09
CA PRO A 95 -40.04 15.74 -11.81
C PRO A 95 -39.32 16.42 -10.65
N LEU A 96 -38.21 15.83 -10.21
CA LEU A 96 -37.35 16.45 -9.20
C LEU A 96 -36.67 17.71 -9.75
N PRO A 97 -36.71 18.85 -9.03
CA PRO A 97 -36.19 20.13 -9.52
C PRO A 97 -34.67 20.28 -9.45
N VAL A 98 -33.96 19.35 -8.79
CA VAL A 98 -32.52 19.43 -8.51
C VAL A 98 -31.88 18.09 -8.88
N PRO A 99 -30.59 18.07 -9.33
CA PRO A 99 -29.86 16.82 -9.49
C PRO A 99 -30.05 15.88 -8.29
N PRO A 100 -30.39 14.59 -8.53
CA PRO A 100 -30.68 13.64 -7.47
C PRO A 100 -29.52 13.46 -6.48
N ILE A 101 -28.28 13.61 -6.95
CA ILE A 101 -27.06 13.51 -6.16
C ILE A 101 -26.43 14.90 -6.08
N ALA A 102 -26.28 15.41 -4.86
CA ALA A 102 -25.76 16.75 -4.58
C ALA A 102 -24.24 16.76 -4.40
N ALA A 103 -23.70 15.73 -3.74
CA ALA A 103 -22.27 15.60 -3.43
C ALA A 103 -21.91 14.14 -3.21
N VAL A 104 -20.65 13.78 -3.43
CA VAL A 104 -20.07 12.48 -3.10
C VAL A 104 -18.73 12.69 -2.41
N SER A 105 -18.51 12.07 -1.26
CA SER A 105 -17.20 11.93 -0.62
C SER A 105 -16.66 10.51 -0.80
N ILE A 106 -15.36 10.42 -1.02
CA ILE A 106 -14.61 9.16 -0.98
C ILE A 106 -14.01 9.08 0.43
N ASP A 107 -14.60 8.22 1.26
CA ASP A 107 -14.23 8.11 2.68
C ASP A 107 -13.05 7.16 2.88
N ALA A 108 -12.91 6.18 1.99
CA ALA A 108 -11.72 5.34 1.87
C ALA A 108 -11.68 4.77 0.44
N MET A 109 -10.48 4.53 -0.09
CA MET A 109 -10.33 3.83 -1.36
C MET A 109 -9.10 2.93 -1.30
N SER A 110 -9.22 1.70 -1.76
CA SER A 110 -8.10 0.79 -1.95
C SER A 110 -7.87 0.54 -3.44
N MET A 111 -6.61 0.58 -3.87
CA MET A 111 -6.20 0.32 -5.25
C MET A 111 -5.02 -0.65 -5.31
N ASP A 112 -5.10 -1.63 -6.20
CA ASP A 112 -4.02 -2.60 -6.47
C ASP A 112 -3.25 -2.27 -7.74
N PHE A 113 -2.06 -1.68 -7.58
CA PHE A 113 -1.10 -1.37 -8.65
C PHE A 113 -0.04 -2.46 -8.84
N ALA A 114 0.06 -3.44 -7.93
CA ALA A 114 1.04 -4.51 -8.02
C ALA A 114 0.71 -5.54 -9.12
N CYS A 115 -0.52 -5.49 -9.63
CA CYS A 115 -1.00 -6.36 -10.69
C CYS A 115 -0.28 -6.12 -12.02
N GLN A 116 0.60 -7.04 -12.40
CA GLN A 116 1.39 -6.97 -13.63
C GLN A 116 0.54 -7.15 -14.91
N THR A 117 -0.63 -7.78 -14.81
CA THR A 117 -1.52 -8.03 -15.96
C THR A 117 -2.66 -7.02 -16.08
N CYS A 118 -2.86 -6.15 -15.08
CA CYS A 118 -3.94 -5.17 -15.05
C CYS A 118 -3.44 -3.74 -14.77
N ILE A 119 -2.28 -3.42 -15.35
CA ILE A 119 -1.61 -2.10 -15.29
C ILE A 119 -2.57 -0.95 -15.58
N TRP A 120 -3.40 -1.09 -16.62
CA TRP A 120 -4.36 -0.07 -17.08
C TRP A 120 -5.79 -0.34 -16.60
N ALA A 121 -5.94 -1.23 -15.62
CA ALA A 121 -7.22 -1.63 -15.04
C ALA A 121 -7.05 -2.04 -13.57
N PRO A 122 -6.40 -1.21 -12.71
CA PRO A 122 -6.15 -1.60 -11.33
C PRO A 122 -7.48 -1.85 -10.64
N ARG A 123 -7.48 -2.86 -9.77
CA ARG A 123 -8.67 -3.21 -8.98
C ARG A 123 -8.87 -2.17 -7.88
N ALA A 124 -10.10 -1.71 -7.72
CA ALA A 124 -10.48 -0.67 -6.79
C ALA A 124 -11.68 -1.08 -5.92
N ILE A 125 -11.59 -0.74 -4.64
CA ILE A 125 -12.68 -0.85 -3.66
C ILE A 125 -12.81 0.51 -2.99
N SER A 126 -14.01 1.05 -2.84
CA SER A 126 -14.22 2.37 -2.25
C SER A 126 -15.35 2.36 -1.23
N THR A 127 -15.14 3.05 -0.11
CA THR A 127 -16.21 3.48 0.77
C THR A 127 -16.59 4.89 0.34
N ILE A 128 -17.84 5.08 -0.07
CA ILE A 128 -18.34 6.38 -0.51
C ILE A 128 -19.56 6.79 0.30
N THR A 129 -19.70 8.10 0.47
CA THR A 129 -20.88 8.72 1.06
C THR A 129 -21.44 9.76 0.11
N ALA A 130 -22.66 9.53 -0.36
CA ALA A 130 -23.40 10.43 -1.25
C ALA A 130 -24.43 11.24 -0.46
N THR A 131 -24.51 12.54 -0.72
CA THR A 131 -25.63 13.37 -0.29
C THR A 131 -26.64 13.46 -1.43
N THR A 132 -27.89 13.10 -1.14
CA THR A 132 -28.96 13.01 -2.13
C THR A 132 -30.03 14.08 -1.88
N ASN A 133 -30.64 14.55 -2.97
CA ASN A 133 -31.83 15.41 -2.95
C ASN A 133 -33.12 14.59 -3.14
N LEU A 134 -33.04 13.27 -2.97
CA LEU A 134 -34.20 12.39 -3.11
C LEU A 134 -35.19 12.70 -1.98
N PRO A 135 -36.43 13.13 -2.30
CA PRO A 135 -37.39 13.56 -1.29
C PRO A 135 -37.93 12.40 -0.44
N PHE A 136 -37.57 11.16 -0.78
CA PHE A 136 -38.07 9.94 -0.18
C PHE A 136 -37.01 9.17 0.62
N ALA A 137 -35.78 9.67 0.79
CA ALA A 137 -34.71 8.92 1.44
C ALA A 137 -35.03 8.45 2.88
N GLY A 138 -35.97 9.11 3.57
CA GLY A 138 -36.47 8.66 4.89
C GLY A 138 -37.60 7.62 4.86
N ALA A 139 -38.38 7.53 3.77
CA ALA A 139 -39.52 6.62 3.64
C ALA A 139 -39.25 5.45 2.66
N ALA A 140 -38.25 5.61 1.80
CA ALA A 140 -37.80 4.67 0.80
C ALA A 140 -36.25 4.63 0.84
N PRO A 141 -35.65 4.02 1.87
CA PRO A 141 -34.20 3.94 1.96
C PRO A 141 -33.61 3.20 0.77
N ILE A 142 -32.47 3.68 0.29
CA ILE A 142 -31.62 2.96 -0.66
C ILE A 142 -30.89 1.88 0.12
N ILE A 143 -31.09 0.63 -0.29
CA ILE A 143 -30.50 -0.55 0.35
C ILE A 143 -29.41 -1.21 -0.49
N GLN A 144 -29.36 -0.93 -1.80
CA GLN A 144 -28.28 -1.37 -2.68
C GLN A 144 -27.98 -0.34 -3.75
N LEU A 145 -26.72 -0.26 -4.18
CA LEU A 145 -26.24 0.63 -5.25
C LEU A 145 -25.29 -0.10 -6.20
N SER A 146 -25.42 0.16 -7.50
CA SER A 146 -24.41 -0.14 -8.52
C SER A 146 -24.01 1.15 -9.21
N GLN A 147 -22.80 1.23 -9.76
CA GLN A 147 -22.28 2.48 -10.33
C GLN A 147 -21.59 2.25 -11.67
N ASN A 148 -21.73 3.21 -12.57
CA ASN A 148 -20.94 3.37 -13.78
C ASN A 148 -20.46 4.82 -13.79
N VAL A 149 -19.20 5.03 -13.37
CA VAL A 149 -18.66 6.36 -13.08
C VAL A 149 -17.31 6.53 -13.75
N GLU A 150 -17.18 7.61 -14.52
CA GLU A 150 -15.92 8.17 -14.99
C GLU A 150 -15.29 9.01 -13.88
N ILE A 151 -14.01 8.76 -13.61
CA ILE A 151 -13.18 9.61 -12.78
C ILE A 151 -12.52 10.65 -13.70
N LEU A 152 -12.67 11.92 -13.35
CA LEU A 152 -12.09 13.04 -14.07
C LEU A 152 -10.95 13.66 -13.25
N ASP A 153 -9.86 14.03 -13.94
CA ASP A 153 -8.76 14.77 -13.34
C ASP A 153 -9.18 16.22 -12.99
N LYS A 154 -8.28 16.98 -12.39
CA LYS A 154 -8.50 18.40 -12.07
C LYS A 154 -8.82 19.29 -13.28
N ASN A 155 -8.47 18.83 -14.50
CA ASN A 155 -8.72 19.52 -15.76
C ASN A 155 -10.02 19.05 -16.44
N GLY A 156 -10.77 18.12 -15.84
CA GLY A 156 -12.00 17.55 -16.39
C GLY A 156 -11.78 16.46 -17.44
N GLN A 157 -10.56 15.95 -17.60
CA GLN A 157 -10.22 14.86 -18.51
C GLN A 157 -10.47 13.50 -17.87
N VAL A 158 -10.90 12.52 -18.67
CA VAL A 158 -11.21 11.17 -18.17
C VAL A 158 -9.93 10.41 -17.86
N VAL A 159 -9.77 10.07 -16.58
CA VAL A 159 -8.70 9.25 -16.03
C VAL A 159 -9.00 7.76 -16.23
N GLY A 160 -10.25 7.37 -15.99
CA GLY A 160 -10.71 5.99 -16.15
C GLY A 160 -12.18 5.83 -15.76
N THR A 161 -12.74 4.66 -16.04
CA THR A 161 -14.14 4.32 -15.77
C THR A 161 -14.21 3.17 -14.77
N LEU A 162 -15.05 3.33 -13.76
CA LEU A 162 -15.30 2.33 -12.73
C LEU A 162 -16.75 1.83 -12.84
N ASN A 163 -16.88 0.54 -13.14
CA ASN A 163 -18.17 -0.16 -13.23
C ASN A 163 -18.30 -1.14 -12.06
N THR A 164 -19.12 -0.79 -11.07
CA THR A 164 -19.33 -1.62 -9.87
C THR A 164 -20.69 -2.31 -9.90
N PRO A 165 -20.76 -3.62 -9.59
CA PRO A 165 -22.03 -4.30 -9.42
C PRO A 165 -22.76 -3.81 -8.16
N TYR A 166 -23.99 -4.29 -7.96
CA TYR A 166 -24.78 -3.95 -6.77
C TYR A 166 -24.05 -4.35 -5.48
N ALA A 167 -23.83 -3.36 -4.62
CA ALA A 167 -23.34 -3.51 -3.27
C ALA A 167 -24.38 -3.02 -2.25
N ALA A 168 -24.28 -3.48 -1.01
CA ALA A 168 -25.16 -3.03 0.07
C ALA A 168 -24.95 -1.54 0.36
N ALA A 169 -26.03 -0.84 0.66
CA ALA A 169 -26.02 0.58 1.01
C ALA A 169 -26.85 0.84 2.27
N THR A 170 -26.47 1.86 3.02
CA THR A 170 -27.20 2.32 4.20
C THR A 170 -27.64 3.76 3.98
N THR A 171 -28.91 4.06 4.23
CA THR A 171 -29.47 5.40 4.11
C THR A 171 -29.74 6.00 5.49
N ALA A 172 -29.27 7.22 5.72
CA ALA A 172 -29.53 7.99 6.94
C ALA A 172 -29.87 9.43 6.57
N GLY A 173 -31.15 9.80 6.67
CA GLY A 173 -31.62 11.12 6.24
C GLY A 173 -31.41 11.32 4.74
N LYS A 174 -30.59 12.31 4.36
CA LYS A 174 -30.22 12.58 2.95
C LYS A 174 -28.96 11.85 2.50
N THR A 175 -28.32 11.11 3.40
CA THR A 175 -27.01 10.52 3.17
C THR A 175 -27.15 9.04 2.84
N VAL A 176 -26.40 8.59 1.85
CA VAL A 176 -26.30 7.17 1.46
C VAL A 176 -24.84 6.76 1.48
N THR A 177 -24.50 5.75 2.28
CA THR A 177 -23.15 5.20 2.39
C THR A 177 -23.12 3.79 1.83
N THR A 178 -22.08 3.47 1.06
CA THR A 178 -21.87 2.12 0.49
C THR A 178 -20.37 1.81 0.43
N VAL A 179 -20.04 0.53 0.56
CA VAL A 179 -18.74 -0.01 0.20
C VAL A 179 -18.92 -0.69 -1.14
N THR A 180 -18.23 -0.20 -2.18
CA THR A 180 -18.35 -0.77 -3.51
C THR A 180 -17.80 -2.19 -3.54
N ALA A 181 -18.36 -3.02 -4.42
CA ALA A 181 -17.69 -4.26 -4.78
C ALA A 181 -16.36 -3.96 -5.50
N ASP A 182 -15.43 -4.89 -5.40
CA ASP A 182 -14.15 -4.86 -6.09
C ASP A 182 -14.35 -4.86 -7.62
N ALA A 183 -13.89 -3.79 -8.28
CA ALA A 183 -14.03 -3.59 -9.72
C ALA A 183 -12.77 -2.96 -10.34
N PRO A 184 -12.48 -3.24 -11.62
CA PRO A 184 -11.37 -2.59 -12.32
C PRO A 184 -11.70 -1.11 -12.62
N LEU A 185 -10.73 -0.24 -12.39
CA LEU A 185 -10.73 1.12 -12.94
C LEU A 185 -10.18 1.07 -14.37
N GLU A 186 -11.04 0.93 -15.36
CA GLU A 186 -10.66 0.77 -16.76
C GLU A 186 -10.11 2.08 -17.33
N VAL A 187 -8.84 2.09 -17.70
CA VAL A 187 -8.19 3.22 -18.37
C VAL A 187 -8.21 2.96 -19.87
N ALA A 188 -8.83 3.86 -20.63
CA ALA A 188 -8.85 3.76 -22.09
C ALA A 188 -7.42 3.90 -22.65
N SER A 189 -7.13 3.21 -23.77
CA SER A 189 -5.79 3.20 -24.36
C SER A 189 -5.23 4.59 -24.71
N GLY A 190 -6.11 5.55 -25.03
CA GLY A 190 -5.74 6.94 -25.31
C GLY A 190 -5.57 7.83 -24.07
N SER A 191 -5.86 7.32 -22.87
CA SER A 191 -5.83 8.07 -21.60
C SER A 191 -4.69 7.65 -20.67
N HIS A 192 -3.76 6.82 -21.13
CA HIS A 192 -2.65 6.32 -20.31
C HIS A 192 -1.75 7.43 -19.73
N ASP A 193 -1.49 8.48 -20.51
CA ASP A 193 -0.69 9.63 -20.07
C ASP A 193 -1.46 10.45 -19.02
N ILE A 194 -2.77 10.64 -19.23
CA ILE A 194 -3.67 11.34 -18.29
C ILE A 194 -3.72 10.59 -16.96
N TYR A 195 -3.85 9.26 -17.02
CA TYR A 195 -3.84 8.39 -15.85
C TYR A 195 -2.50 8.43 -15.10
N SER A 196 -1.39 8.38 -15.82
CA SER A 196 -0.05 8.46 -15.21
C SER A 196 0.19 9.83 -14.56
N ALA A 197 -0.23 10.92 -15.22
CA ALA A 197 -0.20 12.27 -14.66
C ALA A 197 -1.10 12.40 -13.41
N PHE A 198 -2.29 11.78 -13.43
CA PHE A 198 -3.18 11.71 -12.28
C PHE A 198 -2.51 11.03 -11.08
N ILE A 199 -1.82 9.89 -11.27
CA ILE A 199 -1.06 9.22 -10.20
C ILE A 199 0.02 10.16 -9.63
N GLY A 200 0.78 10.83 -10.50
CA GLY A 200 1.84 11.73 -10.07
C GLY A 200 1.33 12.95 -9.31
N ASP A 201 0.26 13.56 -9.78
CA ASP A 201 -0.39 14.67 -9.09
C ASP A 201 -0.96 14.22 -7.74
N LEU A 202 -1.62 13.06 -7.67
CA LEU A 202 -2.18 12.51 -6.44
C LEU A 202 -1.08 12.19 -5.41
N ASN A 203 0.06 11.69 -5.88
CA ASN A 203 1.21 11.44 -5.01
C ASN A 203 1.73 12.75 -4.39
N MET A 204 1.77 13.86 -5.13
CA MET A 204 2.35 15.12 -4.67
C MET A 204 1.38 16.05 -3.94
N ALA A 205 0.07 15.93 -4.17
CA ALA A 205 -0.93 16.82 -3.61
C ALA A 205 -1.14 16.61 -2.10
N ASP A 206 -1.45 17.70 -1.38
CA ASP A 206 -2.04 17.61 -0.04
C ASP A 206 -3.50 17.15 -0.15
N LYS A 207 -4.23 17.76 -1.10
CA LYS A 207 -5.61 17.44 -1.44
C LYS A 207 -5.75 17.53 -2.96
N TYR A 208 -6.26 16.47 -3.58
CA TYR A 208 -6.50 16.39 -5.01
C TYR A 208 -7.99 16.49 -5.30
N GLU A 209 -8.39 17.48 -6.11
CA GLU A 209 -9.76 17.62 -6.60
C GLU A 209 -9.96 16.74 -7.83
N LEU A 210 -11.09 16.01 -7.86
CA LEU A 210 -11.45 15.15 -8.98
C LEU A 210 -12.95 15.29 -9.30
N GLY A 211 -13.31 15.02 -10.55
CA GLY A 211 -14.71 14.91 -10.96
C GLY A 211 -15.19 13.47 -10.95
N LEU A 212 -16.47 13.27 -10.63
CA LEU A 212 -17.17 12.00 -10.77
C LEU A 212 -18.37 12.22 -11.68
N ARG A 213 -18.36 11.59 -12.86
CA ARG A 213 -19.41 11.73 -13.87
C ARG A 213 -19.94 10.37 -14.31
N GLY A 214 -21.25 10.23 -14.44
CA GLY A 214 -21.86 9.00 -14.94
C GLY A 214 -23.24 8.75 -14.36
N SER A 215 -23.48 7.52 -13.90
CA SER A 215 -24.76 7.14 -13.33
C SER A 215 -24.67 6.06 -12.25
N ALA A 216 -25.66 6.06 -11.37
CA ALA A 216 -25.87 5.01 -10.39
C ALA A 216 -27.23 4.32 -10.62
N ASN A 217 -27.32 3.05 -10.30
CA ASN A 217 -28.59 2.36 -10.14
C ASN A 217 -28.79 2.05 -8.65
N SER A 218 -30.04 2.08 -8.20
CA SER A 218 -30.39 1.89 -6.79
C SER A 218 -31.52 0.89 -6.62
N VAL A 219 -31.51 0.18 -5.51
CA VAL A 219 -32.67 -0.58 -5.02
C VAL A 219 -33.23 0.15 -3.81
N LEU A 220 -34.49 0.55 -3.92
CA LEU A 220 -35.25 1.23 -2.87
C LEU A 220 -36.12 0.21 -2.14
N ASP A 221 -36.20 0.33 -0.81
CA ASP A 221 -37.13 -0.45 0.01
C ASP A 221 -38.36 0.39 0.35
N LEU A 222 -39.52 0.06 -0.23
CA LEU A 222 -40.79 0.75 0.04
C LEU A 222 -41.60 0.07 1.16
N GLY A 223 -40.95 -0.78 1.98
CA GLY A 223 -41.56 -1.52 3.08
C GLY A 223 -42.61 -2.51 2.58
N VAL A 224 -43.86 -2.31 3.01
CA VAL A 224 -44.99 -3.18 2.63
C VAL A 224 -45.31 -3.16 1.14
N LEU A 225 -44.86 -2.14 0.39
CA LEU A 225 -45.01 -2.05 -1.06
C LEU A 225 -43.91 -2.82 -1.82
N GLY A 226 -42.94 -3.38 -1.10
CA GLY A 226 -41.84 -4.15 -1.65
C GLY A 226 -40.67 -3.29 -2.12
N LYS A 227 -39.77 -3.92 -2.89
CA LYS A 227 -38.54 -3.31 -3.38
C LYS A 227 -38.67 -2.94 -4.84
N ILE A 228 -38.15 -1.77 -5.22
CA ILE A 228 -38.10 -1.31 -6.62
C ILE A 228 -36.68 -0.95 -7.02
N GLU A 229 -36.37 -1.13 -8.30
CA GLU A 229 -35.08 -0.80 -8.89
C GLU A 229 -35.21 0.48 -9.72
N VAL A 230 -34.36 1.48 -9.44
CA VAL A 230 -34.32 2.74 -10.21
C VAL A 230 -32.94 2.88 -10.85
N LYS A 231 -32.92 3.11 -12.16
CA LYS A 231 -31.70 3.08 -12.99
C LYS A 231 -31.32 4.46 -13.50
N GLY A 232 -30.04 4.63 -13.82
CA GLY A 232 -29.56 5.82 -14.53
C GLY A 232 -29.69 7.11 -13.72
N ILE A 233 -29.55 7.05 -12.40
CA ILE A 233 -29.49 8.23 -11.54
C ILE A 233 -28.23 9.00 -11.92
N LYS A 234 -28.39 10.12 -12.61
CA LYS A 234 -27.26 10.91 -13.12
C LYS A 234 -26.39 11.43 -11.97
N LEU A 235 -25.08 11.30 -12.16
CA LEU A 235 -24.04 11.80 -11.29
C LEU A 235 -23.14 12.73 -12.10
N ASP A 236 -22.95 13.94 -11.61
CA ASP A 236 -21.93 14.87 -12.10
C ASP A 236 -21.56 15.81 -10.94
N VAL A 237 -20.53 15.42 -10.19
CA VAL A 237 -20.13 16.11 -8.96
C VAL A 237 -18.62 16.23 -8.88
N LYS A 238 -18.15 17.27 -8.20
CA LYS A 238 -16.76 17.37 -7.75
C LYS A 238 -16.61 16.68 -6.41
N SER A 239 -15.48 16.00 -6.24
CA SER A 239 -15.05 15.40 -5.00
C SER A 239 -13.57 15.72 -4.76
N SER A 240 -13.04 15.22 -3.66
CA SER A 240 -11.63 15.38 -3.34
C SER A 240 -11.13 14.20 -2.52
N VAL A 241 -9.87 13.86 -2.72
CA VAL A 241 -9.13 12.89 -1.91
C VAL A 241 -7.87 13.53 -1.37
N ASP A 242 -7.45 13.12 -0.19
CA ASP A 242 -6.16 13.52 0.35
C ASP A 242 -5.07 12.78 -0.45
N GLY A 243 -4.00 13.48 -0.85
CA GLY A 243 -2.89 12.88 -1.59
C GLY A 243 -1.81 12.31 -0.67
N LEU A 244 -0.73 11.78 -1.24
CA LEU A 244 0.38 11.18 -0.47
C LEU A 244 1.42 12.21 0.01
N GLN A 245 1.28 13.47 -0.37
CA GLN A 245 2.16 14.58 0.03
C GLN A 245 3.65 14.34 -0.28
N GLY A 246 3.93 13.59 -1.36
CA GLY A 246 5.28 13.20 -1.78
C GLY A 246 5.97 12.24 -0.81
N LEU A 247 5.23 11.55 0.07
CA LEU A 247 5.78 10.65 1.08
C LEU A 247 6.88 11.30 1.93
N LYS A 248 6.73 12.58 2.29
CA LYS A 248 7.76 13.38 2.98
C LYS A 248 8.15 12.92 4.38
N ASN A 249 7.38 12.00 4.98
CA ASN A 249 7.56 11.56 6.36
C ASN A 249 8.00 10.09 6.39
N ILE A 250 9.21 9.85 5.88
CA ILE A 250 9.93 8.59 6.01
C ILE A 250 10.90 8.71 7.19
N LYS A 251 10.83 7.76 8.11
CA LYS A 251 11.73 7.69 9.27
C LYS A 251 12.46 6.38 9.30
N LEU A 252 13.78 6.43 9.45
CA LEU A 252 14.57 5.26 9.81
C LEU A 252 14.25 4.89 11.25
N LEU A 253 13.76 3.67 11.48
CA LEU A 253 13.50 3.14 12.82
C LEU A 253 14.70 2.35 13.34
N SER A 254 15.30 1.53 12.49
CA SER A 254 16.41 0.66 12.87
C SER A 254 17.24 0.24 11.66
N VAL A 255 18.52 -0.04 11.90
CA VAL A 255 19.41 -0.70 10.94
C VAL A 255 19.50 -2.15 11.38
N VAL A 256 19.21 -3.06 10.45
CA VAL A 256 19.33 -4.50 10.69
C VAL A 256 20.74 -4.96 10.39
N SER A 257 21.28 -4.60 9.22
CA SER A 257 22.63 -4.97 8.82
C SER A 257 23.27 -3.97 7.88
N ILE A 258 24.60 -4.03 7.81
CA ILE A 258 25.41 -3.41 6.78
C ILE A 258 26.35 -4.47 6.25
N ASN A 259 26.17 -4.86 4.99
CA ASN A 259 26.97 -5.90 4.35
C ASN A 259 27.70 -5.32 3.13
N THR A 260 28.93 -5.73 2.91
CA THR A 260 29.59 -5.51 1.62
C THR A 260 29.12 -6.59 0.64
N VAL A 261 28.65 -6.17 -0.52
CA VAL A 261 28.23 -7.06 -1.62
C VAL A 261 29.32 -7.13 -2.71
N GLU A 262 29.14 -8.03 -3.66
CA GLU A 262 30.08 -8.22 -4.77
C GLU A 262 30.35 -6.89 -5.50
N GLY A 263 31.62 -6.64 -5.83
CA GLY A 263 32.06 -5.36 -6.41
C GLY A 263 32.47 -4.30 -5.38
N GLY A 264 32.29 -4.57 -4.08
CA GLY A 264 32.68 -3.68 -2.99
C GLY A 264 31.59 -2.72 -2.53
N ASP A 265 30.40 -2.77 -3.14
CA ASP A 265 29.24 -1.97 -2.79
C ASP A 265 28.70 -2.32 -1.40
N SER A 266 27.94 -1.42 -0.78
CA SER A 266 27.37 -1.63 0.55
C SER A 266 25.86 -1.78 0.49
N LYS A 267 25.33 -2.86 1.08
CA LYS A 267 23.90 -3.08 1.30
C LYS A 267 23.57 -2.79 2.75
N VAL A 268 22.78 -1.75 2.99
CA VAL A 268 22.20 -1.42 4.29
C VAL A 268 20.78 -1.96 4.31
N THR A 269 20.52 -2.93 5.19
CA THR A 269 19.16 -3.42 5.46
C THR A 269 18.62 -2.65 6.64
N SER A 270 17.47 -2.01 6.47
CA SER A 270 16.89 -1.14 7.48
C SER A 270 15.38 -1.27 7.57
N ILE A 271 14.84 -0.85 8.70
CA ILE A 271 13.40 -0.72 8.90
C ILE A 271 13.05 0.75 8.88
N VAL A 272 12.08 1.08 8.04
CA VAL A 272 11.58 2.43 7.86
C VAL A 272 10.09 2.49 8.20
N ARG A 273 9.68 3.64 8.70
CA ARG A 273 8.29 4.01 8.84
C ARG A 273 7.94 5.03 7.76
N ILE A 274 6.92 4.73 6.97
CA ILE A 274 6.39 5.63 5.95
C ILE A 274 4.99 6.03 6.39
N HIS A 275 4.79 7.33 6.64
CA HIS A 275 3.46 7.85 6.95
C HIS A 275 2.67 8.13 5.67
N ASN A 276 1.50 7.53 5.56
CA ASN A 276 0.52 7.82 4.52
C ASN A 276 -0.56 8.76 5.11
N PRO A 277 -0.55 10.05 4.74
CA PRO A 277 -1.51 11.02 5.27
C PRO A 277 -2.91 10.92 4.63
N SER A 278 -3.07 10.07 3.60
CA SER A 278 -4.32 9.96 2.83
C SER A 278 -5.30 8.94 3.42
N LYS A 279 -6.50 8.91 2.84
CA LYS A 279 -7.51 7.84 3.05
C LYS A 279 -7.38 6.70 2.05
N LEU A 280 -6.28 6.66 1.31
CA LEU A 280 -6.03 5.68 0.26
C LEU A 280 -5.21 4.51 0.82
N THR A 281 -5.63 3.29 0.50
CA THR A 281 -4.84 2.07 0.69
C THR A 281 -4.26 1.65 -0.65
N LEU A 282 -2.94 1.77 -0.81
CA LEU A 282 -2.28 1.55 -2.09
C LEU A 282 -1.38 0.32 -2.01
N LYS A 283 -1.67 -0.70 -2.82
CA LYS A 283 -0.77 -1.83 -3.01
C LYS A 283 0.12 -1.53 -4.23
N LEU A 284 1.33 -1.08 -3.96
CA LEU A 284 2.29 -0.57 -4.94
C LEU A 284 3.23 -1.67 -5.47
N GLY A 285 3.35 -2.78 -4.75
CA GLY A 285 4.26 -3.87 -5.11
C GLY A 285 5.72 -3.47 -4.85
N ASN A 286 6.63 -3.95 -5.69
CA ASN A 286 8.05 -3.64 -5.55
C ASN A 286 8.35 -2.22 -6.05
N MET A 287 9.05 -1.45 -5.22
CA MET A 287 9.48 -0.09 -5.52
C MET A 287 10.99 0.06 -5.42
N VAL A 288 11.55 0.85 -6.33
CA VAL A 288 12.97 1.24 -6.35
C VAL A 288 13.06 2.75 -6.40
N LEU A 289 13.84 3.36 -5.52
CA LEU A 289 14.15 4.79 -5.58
C LEU A 289 15.65 4.95 -5.75
N LYS A 290 16.09 5.95 -6.51
CA LYS A 290 17.50 6.37 -6.46
C LYS A 290 17.75 7.07 -5.14
N SER A 291 18.98 6.98 -4.65
CA SER A 291 19.43 7.64 -3.41
C SER A 291 20.63 8.53 -3.67
N GLY A 292 20.75 9.62 -2.91
CA GLY A 292 21.82 10.58 -3.07
C GLY A 292 21.79 11.73 -2.07
N LEU A 293 22.72 12.67 -2.23
CA LEU A 293 22.67 13.97 -1.55
C LEU A 293 21.62 14.91 -2.18
N ASP A 294 21.34 14.71 -3.46
CA ASP A 294 20.33 15.42 -4.24
C ASP A 294 19.88 14.55 -5.43
N THR A 295 19.12 15.13 -6.37
CA THR A 295 18.59 14.44 -7.56
C THR A 295 19.51 14.50 -8.80
N THR A 296 20.70 15.09 -8.67
CA THR A 296 21.69 15.22 -9.76
C THR A 296 22.56 13.98 -9.89
N GLU A 297 23.22 13.85 -11.04
CA GLU A 297 24.19 12.77 -11.26
C GLU A 297 25.38 12.84 -10.28
N SER A 298 25.87 14.05 -9.95
CA SER A 298 26.91 14.25 -8.93
C SER A 298 26.46 13.93 -7.51
N GLY A 299 25.16 14.05 -7.24
CA GLY A 299 24.57 13.71 -5.94
C GLY A 299 24.24 12.24 -5.78
N TYR A 300 24.31 11.43 -6.85
CA TYR A 300 23.93 10.03 -6.82
C TYR A 300 24.87 9.17 -5.96
N SER A 301 24.29 8.26 -5.18
CA SER A 301 25.02 7.31 -4.33
C SER A 301 24.52 5.87 -4.42
N GLY A 302 23.38 5.60 -5.05
CA GLY A 302 22.85 4.25 -5.17
C GLY A 302 21.33 4.17 -5.26
N LYS A 303 20.75 3.08 -4.76
CA LYS A 303 19.31 2.80 -4.85
C LYS A 303 18.74 2.22 -3.55
N SER A 304 17.52 2.62 -3.21
CA SER A 304 16.71 2.03 -2.15
C SER A 304 15.62 1.14 -2.74
N TYR A 305 15.42 -0.05 -2.17
CA TYR A 305 14.42 -1.02 -2.59
C TYR A 305 13.44 -1.30 -1.45
N MET A 306 12.16 -1.36 -1.79
CA MET A 306 11.07 -1.73 -0.88
C MET A 306 10.20 -2.76 -1.59
N ASN A 307 10.05 -3.94 -1.01
CA ASN A 307 9.33 -5.05 -1.63
C ASN A 307 7.88 -5.13 -1.13
N ASP A 308 6.98 -5.59 -2.00
CA ASP A 308 5.56 -5.86 -1.69
C ASP A 308 4.86 -4.73 -0.90
N MET A 309 5.17 -3.48 -1.28
CA MET A 309 4.76 -2.31 -0.53
C MET A 309 3.23 -2.14 -0.57
N VAL A 310 2.64 -2.11 0.62
CA VAL A 310 1.23 -1.73 0.85
C VAL A 310 1.21 -0.54 1.79
N LEU A 311 0.72 0.59 1.30
CA LEU A 311 0.51 1.79 2.10
C LEU A 311 -0.95 1.85 2.55
N VAL A 312 -1.22 1.56 3.81
CA VAL A 312 -2.50 1.86 4.46
C VAL A 312 -2.48 3.28 5.07
N PRO A 313 -3.62 3.93 5.30
CA PRO A 313 -3.66 5.21 6.02
C PRO A 313 -2.92 5.15 7.36
N GLY A 314 -2.11 6.17 7.64
CA GLY A 314 -1.28 6.26 8.85
C GLY A 314 0.14 5.71 8.69
N ASP A 315 0.71 5.19 9.78
CA ASP A 315 2.10 4.73 9.81
C ASP A 315 2.24 3.31 9.26
N ASN A 316 3.12 3.14 8.27
CA ASN A 316 3.45 1.85 7.67
C ASN A 316 4.90 1.50 8.00
N GLU A 317 5.14 0.37 8.66
CA GLU A 317 6.49 -0.12 8.94
C GLU A 317 6.86 -1.23 7.96
N LEU A 318 7.98 -1.06 7.25
CA LEU A 318 8.46 -2.04 6.29
C LEU A 318 9.98 -2.10 6.22
N ALA A 319 10.48 -3.23 5.73
CA ALA A 319 11.90 -3.40 5.42
C ALA A 319 12.27 -2.62 4.15
N SER A 320 13.45 -2.01 4.19
CA SER A 320 14.06 -1.26 3.09
C SER A 320 15.50 -1.71 2.90
N PHE A 321 15.96 -1.72 1.65
CA PHE A 321 17.34 -2.07 1.30
C PHE A 321 17.99 -0.93 0.55
N LEU A 322 18.96 -0.28 1.17
CA LEU A 322 19.77 0.74 0.51
C LEU A 322 21.05 0.08 -0.01
N PHE A 323 21.19 0.02 -1.33
CA PHE A 323 22.43 -0.35 -2.01
C PHE A 323 23.19 0.92 -2.36
N MET A 324 24.29 1.17 -1.65
CA MET A 324 25.22 2.25 -1.93
C MET A 324 26.32 1.75 -2.87
N GLU A 325 26.45 2.41 -4.01
CA GLU A 325 27.48 2.12 -5.00
C GLU A 325 28.77 2.83 -4.59
N MET A 326 29.84 2.09 -4.26
CA MET A 326 31.07 2.70 -3.70
C MET A 326 31.79 3.61 -4.69
N LYS A 327 31.58 3.38 -5.98
CA LYS A 327 32.15 4.21 -7.05
C LYS A 327 31.27 5.39 -7.43
N ALA A 328 30.06 5.50 -6.88
CA ALA A 328 29.17 6.62 -7.19
C ALA A 328 29.67 7.94 -6.57
N PRO A 329 29.46 9.08 -7.23
CA PRO A 329 30.16 10.33 -6.90
C PRO A 329 29.92 10.82 -5.46
N ALA A 330 28.70 10.68 -4.93
CA ALA A 330 28.36 11.18 -3.61
C ALA A 330 28.61 10.18 -2.47
N THR A 331 28.93 8.92 -2.76
CA THR A 331 29.03 7.87 -1.73
C THR A 331 30.11 8.15 -0.69
N ASN A 332 31.30 8.57 -1.12
CA ASN A 332 32.39 8.92 -0.19
C ASN A 332 32.03 10.11 0.71
N ALA A 333 31.31 11.10 0.19
CA ALA A 333 30.88 12.26 0.95
C ALA A 333 29.84 11.87 2.02
N ILE A 334 28.88 10.99 1.67
CA ILE A 334 27.89 10.46 2.60
C ILE A 334 28.59 9.66 3.71
N GLN A 335 29.49 8.73 3.37
CA GLN A 335 30.21 7.94 4.36
C GLN A 335 31.03 8.81 5.31
N THR A 336 31.77 9.78 4.77
CA THR A 336 32.57 10.71 5.59
C THR A 336 31.69 11.52 6.53
N ALA A 337 30.52 11.98 6.04
CA ALA A 337 29.59 12.75 6.85
C ALA A 337 28.98 11.92 7.99
N LEU A 338 28.64 10.66 7.75
CA LEU A 338 28.08 9.75 8.77
C LEU A 338 29.01 9.55 9.98
N TYR A 339 30.33 9.76 9.85
CA TYR A 339 31.23 9.72 11.02
C TYR A 339 31.11 10.93 11.96
N THR A 340 30.44 12.02 11.55
CA THR A 340 30.46 13.29 12.28
C THR A 340 29.10 13.94 12.47
N ARG A 341 28.10 13.61 11.64
CA ARG A 341 26.77 14.24 11.67
C ARG A 341 25.71 13.43 10.92
N ASP A 342 24.45 13.68 11.27
CA ASP A 342 23.33 13.08 10.55
C ASP A 342 23.38 13.50 9.08
N VAL A 343 23.00 12.57 8.20
CA VAL A 343 22.94 12.80 6.76
C VAL A 343 21.50 12.67 6.31
N GLU A 344 20.96 13.74 5.74
CA GLU A 344 19.72 13.65 4.99
C GLU A 344 20.00 13.00 3.64
N LEU A 345 19.50 11.78 3.46
CA LEU A 345 19.57 11.05 2.20
C LEU A 345 18.32 11.37 1.38
N THR A 346 18.51 11.95 0.21
CA THR A 346 17.43 12.19 -0.75
C THR A 346 17.11 10.88 -1.46
N LEU A 347 15.83 10.52 -1.50
CA LEU A 347 15.29 9.40 -2.26
C LEU A 347 14.40 9.95 -3.38
N TYR A 348 14.60 9.50 -4.61
CA TYR A 348 13.86 10.04 -5.74
C TYR A 348 13.51 9.01 -6.81
N GLY A 349 12.35 9.23 -7.44
CA GLY A 349 11.83 8.40 -8.51
C GLY A 349 12.62 8.57 -9.81
N PHE A 350 12.51 7.56 -10.67
CA PHE A 350 13.05 7.52 -12.02
C PHE A 350 12.22 6.54 -12.88
N ASP A 351 12.60 6.32 -14.14
CA ASP A 351 11.83 5.44 -15.05
C ASP A 351 11.76 3.96 -14.58
N GLY A 352 12.66 3.54 -13.68
CA GLY A 352 12.66 2.20 -13.09
C GLY A 352 12.06 2.14 -11.68
N THR A 353 11.27 3.14 -11.26
CA THR A 353 10.68 3.16 -9.91
C THR A 353 9.79 1.96 -9.62
N SER A 354 9.08 1.47 -10.63
CA SER A 354 8.20 0.32 -10.53
C SER A 354 8.25 -0.48 -11.83
N SER A 355 7.90 -1.76 -11.75
CA SER A 355 7.62 -2.59 -12.94
C SER A 355 6.30 -2.23 -13.60
N ASN A 356 5.37 -1.61 -12.86
CA ASN A 356 4.15 -1.05 -13.42
C ASN A 356 4.49 0.30 -14.11
N PRO A 357 4.36 0.41 -15.44
CA PRO A 357 4.77 1.60 -16.18
C PRO A 357 3.95 2.84 -15.85
N ALA A 358 2.65 2.70 -15.53
CA ALA A 358 1.82 3.83 -15.12
C ALA A 358 2.27 4.39 -13.76
N LEU A 359 2.58 3.49 -12.82
CA LEU A 359 3.11 3.88 -11.52
C LEU A 359 4.53 4.47 -11.63
N ALA A 360 5.39 3.89 -12.46
CA ALA A 360 6.73 4.40 -12.72
C ALA A 360 6.69 5.83 -13.31
N ALA A 361 5.82 6.05 -14.29
CA ALA A 361 5.61 7.37 -14.89
C ALA A 361 5.06 8.39 -13.87
N GLY A 362 4.04 8.01 -13.10
CA GLY A 362 3.46 8.88 -12.07
C GLY A 362 4.43 9.21 -10.92
N LEU A 363 5.27 8.27 -10.52
CA LEU A 363 6.24 8.46 -9.42
C LEU A 363 7.59 9.01 -9.88
N LYS A 364 7.80 9.28 -11.17
CA LYS A 364 9.08 9.79 -11.69
C LYS A 364 9.50 11.11 -11.03
N SER A 365 8.55 11.94 -10.64
CA SER A 365 8.79 13.23 -9.96
C SER A 365 8.84 13.13 -8.43
N LEU A 366 8.66 11.95 -7.85
CA LEU A 366 8.74 11.74 -6.41
C LEU A 366 10.13 12.12 -5.92
N VAL A 367 10.19 13.02 -4.94
CA VAL A 367 11.40 13.35 -4.18
C VAL A 367 11.01 13.39 -2.71
N THR A 368 11.67 12.57 -1.92
CA THR A 368 11.52 12.50 -0.47
C THR A 368 12.90 12.36 0.18
N SER A 369 12.96 12.34 1.50
CA SER A 369 14.22 12.16 2.21
C SER A 369 14.04 11.28 3.43
N VAL A 370 15.16 10.68 3.85
CA VAL A 370 15.27 9.94 5.11
C VAL A 370 16.53 10.42 5.81
N ILE A 371 16.43 10.65 7.12
CA ILE A 371 17.60 10.99 7.91
C ILE A 371 18.33 9.70 8.29
N LEU A 372 19.57 9.61 7.84
CA LEU A 372 20.54 8.63 8.28
C LEU A 372 21.29 9.22 9.49
N PRO A 373 21.01 8.77 10.73
CA PRO A 373 21.73 9.25 11.89
C PRO A 373 23.23 8.95 11.81
N TRP A 374 24.10 9.84 12.30
CA TRP A 374 25.56 9.64 12.32
C TRP A 374 25.97 8.42 13.14
N ASN A 375 25.16 8.12 14.13
CA ASN A 375 25.30 6.96 14.97
C ASN A 375 24.49 5.77 14.42
N LEU A 376 24.27 5.70 13.09
CA LEU A 376 23.71 4.53 12.38
C LEU A 376 24.43 3.24 12.80
N ILE A 377 25.72 3.37 13.08
CA ILE A 377 26.65 2.36 13.57
C ILE A 377 27.10 2.73 15.00
N SER A 378 26.22 3.25 15.85
CA SER A 378 26.53 3.31 17.28
C SER A 378 26.34 1.92 17.86
N PRO A 379 27.27 1.42 18.69
CA PRO A 379 27.01 0.23 19.48
C PRO A 379 25.69 0.45 20.24
N PRO A 380 24.81 -0.56 20.31
CA PRO A 380 23.54 -0.41 21.00
C PRO A 380 23.79 0.18 22.39
N SER A 381 23.00 1.19 22.77
CA SER A 381 23.14 1.90 24.05
C SER A 381 22.99 0.98 25.27
N ALA A 382 22.53 -0.25 25.04
CA ALA A 382 22.56 -1.36 25.97
C ALA A 382 23.42 -2.48 25.40
N VAL A 383 24.18 -3.15 26.27
CA VAL A 383 24.81 -4.43 25.96
C VAL A 383 23.72 -5.36 25.37
N PRO A 384 23.93 -5.97 24.20
CA PRO A 384 22.90 -6.76 23.51
C PRO A 384 22.52 -8.04 24.27
N TYR A 385 23.18 -8.31 25.39
CA TYR A 385 22.94 -9.44 26.28
C TYR A 385 22.95 -9.00 27.74
N GLU A 386 22.29 -9.80 28.58
CA GLU A 386 22.60 -9.78 30.01
C GLU A 386 24.04 -10.27 30.20
N ASN A 387 24.81 -9.68 31.12
CA ASN A 387 26.17 -10.10 31.44
C ASN A 387 26.22 -11.48 32.16
N GLU A 388 25.15 -12.26 32.10
CA GLU A 388 25.05 -13.58 32.70
C GLU A 388 24.50 -14.59 31.68
N ALA A 389 25.20 -15.72 31.57
CA ALA A 389 24.73 -16.90 30.87
C ALA A 389 24.72 -18.06 31.87
N SER A 390 23.99 -19.14 31.59
CA SER A 390 24.04 -20.37 32.39
C SER A 390 24.41 -21.55 31.52
N VAL A 391 25.20 -22.48 32.07
CA VAL A 391 25.57 -23.72 31.41
C VAL A 391 24.92 -24.90 32.10
N LYS A 392 24.43 -25.84 31.32
CA LYS A 392 23.97 -27.15 31.74
C LYS A 392 24.81 -28.22 31.05
N ILE A 393 25.43 -29.08 31.84
CA ILE A 393 26.17 -30.23 31.34
C ILE A 393 25.19 -31.37 31.11
N LEU A 394 25.21 -31.93 29.91
CA LEU A 394 24.30 -32.98 29.51
C LEU A 394 24.85 -34.34 29.98
N PRO A 395 23.99 -35.32 30.27
CA PRO A 395 24.46 -36.66 30.60
C PRO A 395 25.33 -37.31 29.51
N THR A 396 25.16 -36.89 28.26
CA THR A 396 25.92 -37.37 27.10
C THR A 396 27.21 -36.59 26.85
N THR A 397 27.45 -35.46 27.54
CA THR A 397 28.61 -34.58 27.29
C THR A 397 29.92 -35.34 27.36
N LYS A 398 30.05 -36.32 28.26
CA LYS A 398 31.26 -37.16 28.38
C LYS A 398 31.58 -37.94 27.09
N ASP A 399 30.55 -38.27 26.30
CA ASP A 399 30.65 -39.13 25.11
C ASP A 399 30.71 -38.28 23.83
N ASP A 400 29.95 -37.19 23.77
CA ASP A 400 29.74 -36.40 22.56
C ASP A 400 30.34 -34.97 22.63
N GLY A 401 30.78 -34.55 23.82
CA GLY A 401 31.37 -33.23 24.07
C GLY A 401 30.37 -32.09 24.06
N PHE A 402 29.07 -32.34 24.02
CA PHE A 402 28.08 -31.27 23.90
C PHE A 402 27.54 -30.77 25.24
N ILE A 403 27.46 -29.45 25.41
CA ILE A 403 26.87 -28.75 26.55
C ILE A 403 25.68 -27.89 26.09
N GLU A 404 24.76 -27.54 27.00
CA GLU A 404 23.69 -26.58 26.74
C GLU A 404 24.01 -25.24 27.41
N LEU A 405 24.12 -24.15 26.64
CA LEU A 405 24.21 -22.79 27.17
C LEU A 405 22.86 -22.09 27.06
N THR A 406 22.44 -21.38 28.11
CA THR A 406 21.29 -20.49 28.07
C THR A 406 21.76 -19.04 28.20
N PHE A 407 21.43 -18.21 27.21
CA PHE A 407 21.67 -16.77 27.23
C PHE A 407 20.37 -15.99 27.29
N LYS A 408 20.46 -14.76 27.78
CA LYS A 408 19.42 -13.75 27.68
C LYS A 408 19.93 -12.55 26.91
N PHE A 409 19.16 -12.14 25.92
CA PHE A 409 19.53 -11.13 24.95
C PHE A 409 18.56 -9.96 25.01
N ASN A 410 19.06 -8.74 25.02
CA ASN A 410 18.21 -7.59 24.75
C ASN A 410 17.87 -7.59 23.26
N ASN A 411 16.59 -7.62 22.92
CA ASN A 411 16.14 -7.53 21.54
C ASN A 411 16.37 -6.10 21.02
N PRO A 412 17.34 -5.86 20.11
CA PRO A 412 17.62 -4.52 19.62
C PRO A 412 16.48 -3.96 18.74
N TYR A 413 15.54 -4.81 18.34
CA TYR A 413 14.38 -4.49 17.52
C TYR A 413 13.06 -4.54 18.31
N TYR A 414 13.12 -4.52 19.64
CA TYR A 414 11.91 -4.46 20.46
C TYR A 414 11.09 -3.21 20.14
N GLY A 415 9.78 -3.40 19.89
CA GLY A 415 8.86 -2.32 19.51
C GLY A 415 8.83 -2.01 18.01
N VAL A 416 9.58 -2.74 17.19
CA VAL A 416 9.47 -2.69 15.71
C VAL A 416 8.46 -3.75 15.25
N GLY A 417 7.52 -3.37 14.40
CA GLY A 417 6.37 -4.16 13.95
C GLY A 417 6.67 -5.29 12.96
N MET A 418 7.67 -6.14 13.21
CA MET A 418 8.04 -7.26 12.33
C MET A 418 8.20 -8.61 13.03
N ASN A 419 7.98 -9.71 12.29
CA ASN A 419 8.28 -11.05 12.78
C ASN A 419 9.69 -11.49 12.33
N PHE A 420 10.45 -12.02 13.28
CA PHE A 420 11.71 -12.70 12.98
C PHE A 420 11.41 -14.18 12.78
N VAL A 421 11.63 -14.65 11.56
CA VAL A 421 11.17 -15.98 11.11
C VAL A 421 12.09 -17.08 11.62
N ASP A 422 13.40 -16.87 11.49
CA ASP A 422 14.40 -17.81 11.95
C ASP A 422 15.79 -17.18 12.08
N ILE A 423 16.64 -17.83 12.89
CA ILE A 423 18.09 -17.65 12.83
C ILE A 423 18.65 -18.83 12.04
N ILE A 424 19.21 -18.53 10.88
CA ILE A 424 19.92 -19.53 10.08
C ILE A 424 21.37 -19.50 10.50
N ASP A 425 22.04 -20.64 10.39
CA ASP A 425 23.46 -20.82 10.66
C ASP A 425 24.24 -20.70 9.34
N PRO A 426 24.83 -19.54 8.99
CA PRO A 426 25.74 -19.46 7.87
C PRO A 426 27.14 -19.27 8.44
N ILE A 427 27.89 -20.37 8.50
CA ILE A 427 29.31 -20.38 8.16
C ILE A 427 30.09 -19.19 8.77
N GLY A 428 30.43 -19.27 10.06
CA GLY A 428 31.59 -18.54 10.62
C GLY A 428 31.37 -17.16 11.25
N LEU A 429 30.14 -16.67 11.46
CA LEU A 429 29.85 -15.40 12.15
C LEU A 429 29.17 -15.57 13.52
N PHE A 430 29.50 -16.66 14.20
CA PHE A 430 29.17 -16.87 15.62
C PHE A 430 30.22 -16.21 16.51
N PRO A 431 30.03 -16.16 17.86
CA PRO A 431 31.17 -16.06 18.78
C PRO A 431 32.17 -17.15 18.38
N THR A 432 33.14 -16.75 17.57
CA THR A 432 34.10 -17.66 16.94
C THR A 432 35.08 -18.14 18.01
N VAL A 433 35.21 -17.36 19.08
CA VAL A 433 35.93 -17.72 20.28
C VAL A 433 35.20 -17.14 21.49
N MET A 434 34.81 -18.01 22.43
CA MET A 434 34.52 -17.57 23.80
C MET A 434 35.77 -17.71 24.66
N TYR A 435 36.49 -16.62 24.93
CA TYR A 435 37.68 -16.68 25.76
C TYR A 435 37.30 -16.85 27.22
N MET A 436 37.90 -17.83 27.90
CA MET A 436 37.68 -18.02 29.33
C MET A 436 38.92 -17.53 30.09
N ASP A 437 38.90 -16.25 30.49
CA ASP A 437 40.05 -15.54 31.10
C ASP A 437 41.24 -15.41 30.12
N THR A 438 42.44 -15.09 30.61
CA THR A 438 43.69 -14.96 29.84
C THR A 438 44.14 -16.23 29.09
N ALA A 439 43.47 -17.37 29.30
CA ALA A 439 43.75 -18.62 28.61
C ALA A 439 42.74 -18.84 27.46
N ARG A 440 43.25 -19.13 26.26
CA ARG A 440 42.42 -19.38 25.08
C ARG A 440 41.81 -20.77 25.15
N TYR A 441 40.58 -20.87 25.64
CA TYR A 441 39.72 -22.02 25.43
C TYR A 441 38.76 -21.66 24.30
N GLU A 442 38.74 -22.44 23.22
CA GLU A 442 37.83 -22.20 22.11
C GLU A 442 36.59 -23.08 22.30
N LEU A 443 35.48 -22.48 22.72
CA LEU A 443 34.18 -23.12 22.59
C LEU A 443 33.68 -22.86 21.18
N LEU A 444 33.73 -23.89 20.32
CA LEU A 444 33.22 -23.80 18.96
C LEU A 444 31.73 -24.18 18.97
N PRO A 445 30.81 -23.24 18.68
CA PRO A 445 29.43 -23.62 18.39
C PRO A 445 29.42 -24.54 17.17
N GLU A 446 28.92 -25.77 17.32
CA GLU A 446 28.71 -26.67 16.19
C GLU A 446 27.31 -26.49 15.59
N HIS A 447 26.23 -26.39 16.41
CA HIS A 447 24.85 -26.28 15.92
C HIS A 447 23.90 -25.57 16.90
N PHE A 448 22.89 -24.87 16.39
CA PHE A 448 21.70 -24.52 17.18
C PHE A 448 20.85 -25.77 17.45
N THR A 449 20.47 -26.01 18.72
CA THR A 449 19.50 -27.07 19.06
C THR A 449 18.05 -26.67 18.87
N THR A 450 17.79 -25.37 18.82
CA THR A 450 16.45 -24.81 18.71
C THR A 450 16.51 -23.58 17.80
N PRO A 451 15.63 -23.47 16.80
CA PRO A 451 15.50 -22.24 16.03
C PRO A 451 15.11 -21.08 16.98
N VAL A 452 15.77 -19.93 16.89
CA VAL A 452 15.32 -18.72 17.59
C VAL A 452 14.20 -18.09 16.77
N ARG A 453 13.01 -17.99 17.36
CA ARG A 453 11.89 -17.24 16.77
C ARG A 453 11.34 -16.29 17.81
N PHE A 454 11.03 -15.06 17.39
CA PHE A 454 10.30 -14.10 18.20
C PHE A 454 9.49 -13.19 17.29
N LYS A 455 8.34 -12.75 17.78
CA LYS A 455 7.49 -11.79 17.08
C LYS A 455 7.74 -10.37 17.54
N ALA A 456 7.31 -9.43 16.71
CA ALA A 456 7.22 -8.02 17.03
C ALA A 456 6.64 -7.81 18.44
N GLY A 457 7.37 -7.11 19.30
CA GLY A 457 6.87 -6.74 20.63
C GLY A 457 6.74 -7.86 21.67
N GLU A 458 7.18 -9.11 21.40
CA GLU A 458 6.98 -10.22 22.34
C GLU A 458 7.80 -10.11 23.63
N SER A 459 8.97 -9.47 23.61
CA SER A 459 9.75 -9.19 24.83
C SER A 459 10.95 -8.28 24.55
N LYS A 460 11.28 -7.40 25.51
CA LYS A 460 12.55 -6.65 25.53
C LYS A 460 13.75 -7.59 25.65
N THR A 461 13.55 -8.77 26.22
CA THR A 461 14.60 -9.77 26.46
C THR A 461 14.22 -11.13 25.86
N ILE A 462 15.10 -11.71 25.05
CA ILE A 462 14.96 -13.03 24.42
C ILE A 462 15.83 -14.02 25.20
N THR A 463 15.26 -15.12 25.70
CA THR A 463 16.05 -16.21 26.30
C THR A 463 16.25 -17.30 25.27
N HIS A 464 17.48 -17.76 25.08
CA HIS A 464 17.76 -18.82 24.13
C HIS A 464 18.77 -19.85 24.61
N LYS A 465 18.63 -21.08 24.09
CA LYS A 465 19.46 -22.24 24.42
C LYS A 465 20.29 -22.69 23.23
N PHE A 466 21.58 -22.83 23.44
CA PHE A 466 22.57 -23.24 22.46
C PHE A 466 23.14 -24.60 22.86
N LYS A 467 23.44 -25.45 21.88
CA LYS A 467 24.21 -26.67 22.12
C LYS A 467 25.61 -26.47 21.55
N LEU A 468 26.59 -26.39 22.43
CA LEU A 468 27.98 -26.15 22.04
C LEU A 468 28.80 -27.41 22.21
N LYS A 469 29.79 -27.59 21.35
CA LYS A 469 30.74 -28.69 21.52
C LYS A 469 32.05 -28.17 22.10
N LEU A 470 32.56 -28.91 23.06
CA LEU A 470 33.82 -28.61 23.72
C LEU A 470 34.99 -28.97 22.80
N ASN A 471 35.81 -27.96 22.46
CA ASN A 471 37.00 -28.13 21.66
C ASN A 471 38.27 -27.88 22.50
N GLY A 472 38.64 -28.86 23.34
CA GLY A 472 39.84 -28.82 24.17
C GLY A 472 39.68 -29.54 25.52
N GLU A 473 40.77 -29.57 26.29
CA GLU A 473 40.78 -30.13 27.64
C GLU A 473 39.92 -29.31 28.61
N THR A 474 39.11 -30.00 29.41
CA THR A 474 38.12 -29.38 30.32
C THR A 474 38.59 -29.24 31.76
N GLY A 475 39.72 -29.86 32.15
CA GLY A 475 40.22 -29.86 33.54
C GLY A 475 40.36 -28.45 34.15
N PRO A 476 41.08 -27.52 33.50
CA PRO A 476 41.21 -26.15 33.99
C PRO A 476 39.90 -25.36 34.00
N LEU A 477 38.98 -25.70 33.09
CA LEU A 477 37.65 -25.11 33.03
C LEU A 477 36.82 -25.50 34.26
N VAL A 478 36.83 -26.78 34.63
CA VAL A 478 36.14 -27.29 35.82
C VAL A 478 36.65 -26.63 37.09
N GLU A 479 37.97 -26.47 37.23
CA GLU A 479 38.57 -25.81 38.40
C GLU A 479 38.03 -24.39 38.60
N LYS A 480 37.91 -23.62 37.51
CA LYS A 480 37.31 -22.27 37.56
C LYS A 480 35.81 -22.32 37.81
N GLY A 481 35.10 -23.25 37.17
CA GLY A 481 33.65 -23.39 37.35
C GLY A 481 33.23 -23.79 38.76
N ARG A 482 34.09 -24.46 39.53
CA ARG A 482 33.87 -24.74 40.96
C ARG A 482 33.73 -23.47 41.81
N ALA A 483 34.25 -22.33 41.35
CA ALA A 483 34.07 -21.04 42.02
C ALA A 483 32.65 -20.46 41.82
N GLY A 484 31.77 -21.16 41.08
CA GLY A 484 30.38 -20.79 40.83
C GLY A 484 30.17 -19.89 39.61
N SER A 485 31.25 -19.40 38.99
CA SER A 485 31.17 -18.72 37.70
C SER A 485 32.49 -18.71 36.93
N VAL A 486 32.40 -18.55 35.60
CA VAL A 486 33.55 -18.29 34.74
C VAL A 486 33.28 -17.11 33.81
N GLN A 487 34.27 -16.25 33.56
CA GLN A 487 34.12 -15.14 32.60
C GLN A 487 34.31 -15.63 31.17
N LEU A 488 33.41 -15.23 30.27
CA LEU A 488 33.43 -15.49 28.84
C LEU A 488 33.64 -14.16 28.10
N GLY A 489 34.69 -14.03 27.30
CA GLY A 489 34.79 -12.98 26.29
C GLY A 489 34.01 -13.40 25.05
N ILE A 490 33.27 -12.48 24.41
CA ILE A 490 32.64 -12.70 23.12
C ILE A 490 33.33 -11.80 22.09
N ASP A 491 33.91 -12.40 21.04
CA ASP A 491 34.66 -11.66 20.01
C ASP A 491 33.72 -10.96 19.02
N THR A 492 32.74 -11.69 18.47
CA THR A 492 31.71 -11.16 17.54
C THR A 492 30.41 -11.95 17.67
N TRP A 493 29.27 -11.31 17.44
CA TRP A 493 27.99 -12.01 17.37
C TRP A 493 27.10 -11.37 16.30
N SER A 494 26.90 -12.09 15.19
CA SER A 494 26.10 -11.58 14.08
C SER A 494 25.18 -12.69 13.53
N PRO A 495 24.05 -12.98 14.20
CA PRO A 495 23.14 -14.02 13.71
C PRO A 495 22.57 -13.65 12.34
N ALA A 496 22.46 -14.61 11.44
CA ALA A 496 21.71 -14.42 10.21
C ALA A 496 20.21 -14.53 10.51
N LEU A 497 19.49 -13.46 10.22
CA LEU A 497 18.07 -13.31 10.46
C LEU A 497 17.31 -13.39 9.15
N ARG A 498 16.15 -14.05 9.16
CA ARG A 498 15.16 -13.89 8.09
C ARG A 498 14.05 -12.95 8.54
N VAL A 499 13.93 -11.84 7.83
CA VAL A 499 12.90 -10.81 8.05
C VAL A 499 11.77 -11.04 7.06
N ASP A 500 10.51 -10.95 7.51
CA ASP A 500 9.35 -11.04 6.62
C ASP A 500 9.46 -10.03 5.46
N GLY A 501 9.21 -10.49 4.22
CA GLY A 501 9.35 -9.67 3.01
C GLY A 501 10.79 -9.51 2.48
N VAL A 502 11.77 -10.11 3.16
CA VAL A 502 13.17 -10.16 2.72
C VAL A 502 13.51 -11.57 2.25
N SER A 503 13.92 -11.71 0.98
CA SER A 503 14.30 -13.01 0.40
C SER A 503 15.65 -13.53 0.89
N ASP A 504 16.54 -12.61 1.29
CA ASP A 504 17.90 -12.92 1.66
C ASP A 504 18.05 -13.04 3.18
N ASP A 505 18.92 -13.92 3.64
CA ASP A 505 19.28 -13.95 5.05
C ASP A 505 20.15 -12.72 5.37
N VAL A 506 19.82 -12.03 6.47
CA VAL A 506 20.42 -10.76 6.86
C VAL A 506 21.28 -10.98 8.10
N ALA A 507 22.60 -10.84 7.98
CA ALA A 507 23.49 -10.88 9.14
C ALA A 507 23.25 -9.65 10.02
N ALA A 508 22.43 -9.82 11.05
CA ALA A 508 22.16 -8.73 11.97
C ALA A 508 23.39 -8.50 12.84
N ASP A 509 23.85 -7.25 12.92
CA ASP A 509 24.98 -6.94 13.78
C ASP A 509 24.50 -6.80 15.22
N TRP A 510 24.68 -7.86 16.02
CA TRP A 510 24.40 -7.88 17.46
C TRP A 510 25.70 -7.82 18.26
N SER A 511 26.82 -7.45 17.63
CA SER A 511 28.09 -7.32 18.32
C SER A 511 28.09 -6.06 19.19
N ALA A 512 28.67 -6.17 20.38
CA ALA A 512 29.16 -4.99 21.07
C ALA A 512 30.43 -4.59 20.33
N TYR A 513 30.35 -3.65 19.38
CA TYR A 513 31.47 -3.21 18.53
C TYR A 513 32.57 -2.51 19.35
N SER A 514 33.28 -3.29 20.17
CA SER A 514 34.60 -3.00 20.69
C SER A 514 35.29 -4.34 20.92
N VAL A 515 35.98 -4.83 19.89
CA VAL A 515 36.81 -6.05 19.87
C VAL A 515 37.92 -6.02 20.95
N HIS A 516 38.05 -4.92 21.70
CA HIS A 516 39.05 -4.74 22.76
C HIS A 516 38.48 -4.42 24.15
N ASN A 517 37.16 -4.22 24.29
CA ASN A 517 36.50 -3.90 25.57
C ASN A 517 35.13 -4.60 25.71
N ALA A 518 34.87 -5.69 24.98
CA ALA A 518 33.63 -6.43 25.12
C ALA A 518 33.43 -6.84 26.59
N PRO A 519 32.27 -6.52 27.21
CA PRO A 519 32.02 -6.90 28.60
C PRO A 519 32.07 -8.42 28.72
N SER A 520 32.85 -8.91 29.68
CA SER A 520 32.87 -10.34 29.99
C SER A 520 31.49 -10.80 30.46
N ILE A 521 31.04 -11.93 29.93
CA ILE A 521 29.80 -12.60 30.36
C ILE A 521 30.14 -13.57 31.46
N THR A 522 29.44 -13.46 32.58
CA THR A 522 29.56 -14.39 33.70
C THR A 522 28.75 -15.65 33.41
N LEU A 523 29.42 -16.76 33.12
CA LEU A 523 28.82 -18.07 32.99
C LEU A 523 28.54 -18.67 34.37
N LYS A 524 27.28 -18.79 34.75
CA LYS A 524 26.82 -19.48 35.97
C LYS A 524 26.91 -20.99 35.76
N THR A 525 27.65 -21.66 36.63
CA THR A 525 27.83 -23.11 36.62
C THR A 525 26.89 -23.77 37.63
N GLY A 526 26.40 -24.97 37.29
CA GLY A 526 25.59 -25.80 38.17
C GLY A 526 26.38 -26.94 38.82
N PRO A 527 25.76 -27.74 39.70
CA PRO A 527 26.39 -28.95 40.28
C PRO A 527 26.81 -29.99 39.24
N ASP A 528 26.20 -29.96 38.06
CA ASP A 528 26.49 -30.79 36.89
C ASP A 528 27.81 -30.40 36.21
N PHE A 529 28.42 -29.27 36.55
CA PHE A 529 29.67 -28.81 35.94
C PHE A 529 30.85 -29.78 36.14
N GLU A 530 30.84 -30.57 37.22
CA GLU A 530 31.84 -31.61 37.49
C GLU A 530 31.86 -32.72 36.44
N LEU A 531 30.73 -32.97 35.74
CA LEU A 531 30.64 -34.00 34.70
C LEU A 531 31.57 -33.71 33.50
N LEU A 532 32.07 -32.48 33.37
CA LEU A 532 33.08 -32.14 32.37
C LEU A 532 34.42 -32.82 32.59
N LEU A 533 34.75 -33.26 33.81
CA LEU A 533 35.98 -34.03 34.08
C LEU A 533 35.98 -35.39 33.38
N ASP A 534 34.78 -35.93 33.11
CA ASP A 534 34.62 -37.21 32.42
C ASP A 534 34.77 -37.07 30.90
N TYR A 535 34.68 -35.84 30.36
CA TYR A 535 34.89 -35.60 28.94
C TYR A 535 36.37 -35.70 28.60
N LYS A 536 36.68 -36.59 27.65
CA LYS A 536 38.03 -36.71 27.08
C LYS A 536 38.00 -36.13 25.68
N PHE A 537 38.66 -34.99 25.52
CA PHE A 537 38.83 -34.40 24.19
C PHE A 537 39.50 -35.43 23.28
N PRO A 538 38.85 -35.83 22.16
CA PRO A 538 39.44 -36.80 21.26
C PRO A 538 40.74 -36.21 20.71
N PRO A 539 41.83 -36.99 20.61
CA PRO A 539 43.05 -36.51 19.98
C PRO A 539 42.69 -36.03 18.58
N ALA A 540 43.16 -34.84 18.20
CA ALA A 540 42.94 -34.31 16.86
C ALA A 540 43.25 -35.41 15.85
N PRO A 541 42.36 -35.70 14.88
CA PRO A 541 42.65 -36.70 13.88
C PRO A 541 44.01 -36.33 13.28
N LEU A 542 44.97 -37.25 13.37
CA LEU A 542 46.26 -37.09 12.70
C LEU A 542 45.92 -36.99 11.21
N VAL A 543 45.82 -35.77 10.71
CA VAL A 543 45.76 -35.52 9.27
C VAL A 543 47.12 -35.99 8.77
N GLU A 544 47.19 -37.21 8.25
CA GLU A 544 48.35 -37.66 7.49
C GLU A 544 48.56 -36.61 6.39
N ARG A 545 49.57 -35.76 6.56
CA ARG A 545 49.98 -34.87 5.47
C ARG A 545 50.29 -35.78 4.29
N PRO A 546 49.64 -35.63 3.13
CA PRO A 546 50.05 -36.36 1.96
C PRO A 546 51.55 -36.10 1.77
N THR A 547 52.33 -37.17 1.75
CA THR A 547 53.77 -37.08 1.53
C THR A 547 53.94 -36.58 0.11
N VAL A 548 54.25 -35.29 -0.06
CA VAL A 548 54.61 -34.74 -1.37
C VAL A 548 55.96 -35.35 -1.73
N THR A 549 55.94 -36.46 -2.46
CA THR A 549 57.11 -36.92 -3.20
C THR A 549 57.35 -35.91 -4.32
N THR A 550 58.33 -35.03 -4.13
CA THR A 550 58.85 -34.16 -5.18
C THR A 550 59.29 -35.02 -6.36
N PRO A 551 58.74 -34.86 -7.57
CA PRO A 551 59.27 -35.53 -8.75
C PRO A 551 60.65 -34.94 -9.04
N VAL A 552 61.66 -35.81 -9.12
CA VAL A 552 62.98 -35.44 -9.64
C VAL A 552 62.79 -35.03 -11.10
N ALA A 553 63.09 -33.76 -11.39
CA ALA A 553 63.07 -33.22 -12.75
C ALA A 553 64.11 -33.97 -13.60
N THR A 554 63.64 -34.74 -14.58
CA THR A 554 64.48 -35.26 -15.66
C THR A 554 64.32 -34.31 -16.84
N THR A 555 65.38 -33.56 -17.12
CA THR A 555 65.48 -32.64 -18.25
C THR A 555 65.53 -33.43 -19.55
N THR A 556 64.46 -33.39 -20.33
CA THR A 556 64.50 -33.66 -21.77
C THR A 556 63.65 -32.61 -22.46
N GLU A 557 64.31 -31.63 -23.10
CA GLU A 557 63.71 -30.68 -24.03
C GLU A 557 63.08 -31.42 -25.22
N PRO A 558 61.81 -31.16 -25.56
CA PRO A 558 61.28 -31.44 -26.87
C PRO A 558 61.49 -30.26 -27.81
N VAL A 559 62.07 -30.57 -28.97
CA VAL A 559 62.23 -29.73 -30.16
C VAL A 559 60.88 -29.12 -30.58
N PRO A 560 60.82 -27.82 -30.93
CA PRO A 560 59.58 -27.18 -31.37
C PRO A 560 59.12 -27.71 -32.73
N THR A 561 57.86 -28.19 -32.78
CA THR A 561 57.14 -28.46 -34.03
C THR A 561 56.48 -27.16 -34.52
N PRO A 562 56.47 -26.84 -35.82
CA PRO A 562 55.92 -25.60 -36.32
C PRO A 562 54.39 -25.66 -36.31
N THR A 563 53.75 -24.73 -35.59
CA THR A 563 52.30 -24.55 -35.64
C THR A 563 51.94 -23.67 -36.84
N GLU A 564 51.13 -24.24 -37.73
CA GLU A 564 50.52 -23.56 -38.87
C GLU A 564 49.67 -22.36 -38.43
N ILE A 565 49.85 -21.27 -39.16
CA ILE A 565 49.10 -20.03 -39.07
C ILE A 565 47.71 -20.26 -39.70
N PRO A 566 46.59 -20.04 -39.01
CA PRO A 566 45.28 -20.03 -39.66
C PRO A 566 45.14 -18.75 -40.51
N PRO A 567 44.57 -18.84 -41.73
CA PRO A 567 44.47 -17.71 -42.64
C PRO A 567 43.51 -16.63 -42.12
N THR A 568 44.01 -15.39 -42.17
CA THR A 568 43.29 -14.14 -41.95
C THR A 568 42.17 -14.00 -42.99
N SER A 569 40.91 -14.01 -42.55
CA SER A 569 39.78 -13.65 -43.41
C SER A 569 39.63 -12.13 -43.44
N THR A 570 40.19 -11.52 -44.47
CA THR A 570 39.92 -10.13 -44.89
C THR A 570 38.46 -10.06 -45.36
N THR A 571 37.64 -9.25 -44.70
CA THR A 571 36.32 -8.88 -45.22
C THR A 571 36.39 -7.42 -45.60
N GLU A 572 36.43 -7.17 -46.92
CA GLU A 572 36.26 -5.85 -47.53
C GLU A 572 34.88 -5.26 -47.20
N PRO A 573 34.77 -3.93 -47.12
CA PRO A 573 33.49 -3.26 -46.95
C PRO A 573 32.76 -3.21 -48.30
N THR A 574 31.62 -3.88 -48.38
CA THR A 574 30.70 -3.75 -49.53
C THR A 574 30.07 -2.36 -49.51
N GLU A 575 30.40 -1.55 -50.52
CA GLU A 575 29.70 -0.33 -50.89
C GLU A 575 28.21 -0.63 -51.18
N GLN A 576 27.30 0.10 -50.54
CA GLN A 576 25.89 0.15 -50.91
C GLN A 576 25.57 1.57 -51.43
N PRO A 577 24.71 1.71 -52.46
CA PRO A 577 24.72 2.85 -53.35
C PRO A 577 23.95 4.04 -52.80
N THR A 578 24.51 5.21 -53.08
CA THR A 578 23.93 6.54 -52.95
C THR A 578 22.64 6.64 -53.77
N THR A 579 21.50 6.83 -53.11
CA THR A 579 20.28 7.35 -53.76
C THR A 579 20.10 8.82 -53.46
N THR A 580 20.11 9.57 -54.55
CA THR A 580 19.95 11.00 -54.73
C THR A 580 18.51 11.47 -54.44
N SER A 581 18.42 12.48 -53.58
CA SER A 581 17.46 13.60 -53.46
C SER A 581 16.10 13.59 -54.19
N VAL A 582 15.02 13.85 -53.43
CA VAL A 582 13.88 14.76 -53.76
C VAL A 582 13.23 15.24 -52.43
N PRO A 583 12.40 16.30 -52.37
CA PRO A 583 12.78 17.65 -51.95
C PRO A 583 12.14 18.09 -50.62
N ALA A 584 12.57 19.28 -50.16
CA ALA A 584 12.14 19.98 -48.95
C ALA A 584 10.62 20.25 -48.88
N PRO A 585 10.02 20.28 -47.68
CA PRO A 585 8.67 20.79 -47.50
C PRO A 585 8.67 22.32 -47.52
N GLU A 586 7.81 22.87 -48.37
CA GLU A 586 7.49 24.30 -48.44
C GLU A 586 6.94 24.79 -47.10
N THR A 587 7.61 25.78 -46.53
CA THR A 587 7.05 26.66 -45.50
C THR A 587 5.99 27.56 -46.13
N THR A 588 4.71 27.24 -45.91
CA THR A 588 3.61 28.20 -46.08
C THR A 588 3.58 29.15 -44.90
N THR A 589 4.07 30.38 -45.13
CA THR A 589 3.82 31.54 -44.28
C THR A 589 2.36 31.96 -44.40
N GLU A 590 1.60 31.76 -43.33
CA GLU A 590 0.28 32.38 -43.13
C GLU A 590 0.45 33.91 -42.93
N PRO A 591 -0.40 34.76 -43.53
CA PRO A 591 -0.38 36.20 -43.31
C PRO A 591 -0.86 36.57 -41.90
N PRO A 592 -0.41 37.70 -41.33
CA PRO A 592 -0.79 38.13 -39.99
C PRO A 592 -2.28 38.45 -39.92
N VAL A 593 -2.97 37.79 -38.99
CA VAL A 593 -4.34 38.14 -38.58
C VAL A 593 -4.29 39.47 -37.83
N THR A 594 -4.81 40.51 -38.46
CA THR A 594 -5.11 41.81 -37.85
C THR A 594 -6.15 41.62 -36.73
N PRO A 595 -5.92 42.11 -35.50
CA PRO A 595 -6.95 42.08 -34.46
C PRO A 595 -8.11 43.03 -34.84
N GLU A 596 -9.31 42.47 -34.87
CA GLU A 596 -10.57 43.19 -34.96
C GLU A 596 -10.79 44.01 -33.68
N PRO A 597 -11.26 45.27 -33.76
CA PRO A 597 -11.33 46.18 -32.62
C PRO A 597 -12.40 45.74 -31.59
N GLU A 598 -12.00 45.72 -30.32
CA GLU A 598 -12.86 45.55 -29.16
C GLU A 598 -14.02 46.54 -29.18
N THR A 599 -15.23 45.99 -29.09
CA THR A 599 -16.46 46.76 -28.89
C THR A 599 -16.53 47.18 -27.40
N PRO A 600 -16.80 48.46 -27.08
CA PRO A 600 -16.80 48.91 -25.69
C PRO A 600 -17.96 48.32 -24.89
N VAL A 601 -17.62 47.70 -23.75
CA VAL A 601 -18.56 47.27 -22.72
C VAL A 601 -19.11 48.50 -22.00
N THR A 602 -20.40 48.75 -22.18
CA THR A 602 -21.16 49.77 -21.45
C THR A 602 -21.38 49.32 -20.01
N THR A 603 -20.69 49.94 -19.07
CA THR A 603 -20.93 49.79 -17.63
C THR A 603 -22.24 50.47 -17.25
N GLN A 604 -23.27 49.69 -16.89
CA GLN A 604 -24.45 50.23 -16.21
C GLN A 604 -24.18 50.34 -14.70
N VAL A 605 -24.40 51.55 -14.18
CA VAL A 605 -24.42 51.89 -12.75
C VAL A 605 -25.81 51.51 -12.18
N PRO A 606 -25.91 50.94 -10.97
CA PRO A 606 -27.20 50.63 -10.37
C PRO A 606 -27.84 51.87 -9.72
N VAL A 607 -29.17 51.95 -9.85
CA VAL A 607 -30.07 52.78 -9.04
C VAL A 607 -30.59 51.95 -7.88
#